data_AF-A0A7C8YEP0-F1
#
_entry.id   AF-A0A7C8YEP0-F1
#
_cell.length_a   1.000
_cell.length_b   1.000
_cell.length_c   1.000
_cell.angle_alpha   90.00
_cell.angle_beta   90.00
_cell.angle_gamma   90.00
#
_symmetry.space_group_name_H-M   'P 1'
#
loop_
_entity.id
_entity.type
_entity.pdbx_description
1 polymer ?
#
loop_
_entity_poly.entity_id
_entity_poly.type
_entity_poly.pdbx_seq_one_letter_code
_entity_poly.pdbx_strand_id
1 'polypeptide(L)'
;MGFIFVVLAVACFLPYVAASPEVDALCALKTSLNASPGQLSDWRPNQVDPCTWTNVKCDPASKAVVSVTLSSMGFSGILSPEIGILGNLTTLELQGNAITGKIPDEIGNLSSLTSLDLENNHLTGGIPSCLGNLKNLKYLSLNNNNLSGTIPGSLSNLDNLINLQLDSNQLSGQIPPKLFQIPKYNFTGNQLDCGRDPHQPCVFDNSFSGSSNKAKIGIIAGIFGGLVGVLLIGGLLFLLCKNRYEGYKREVFVDVAGELDCRISFGQLKRFTYRELQIATDNFNEENVLGQGGFGKVYKGVLA
;
A
#
# COMPACT_ATOMS: atom_id res chain seq x y z
N MET A 1 -44.02 37.01 52.43
CA MET A 1 -43.63 35.59 52.25
C MET A 1 -42.91 35.50 50.91
N GLY A 2 -41.60 35.25 50.91
CA GLY A 2 -40.81 35.17 49.68
C GLY A 2 -40.51 33.72 49.34
N PHE A 3 -40.78 33.31 48.10
CA PHE A 3 -40.39 32.01 47.60
C PHE A 3 -39.01 32.11 46.94
N ILE A 4 -38.05 31.32 47.43
CA ILE A 4 -36.77 31.09 46.77
C ILE A 4 -36.98 29.94 45.79
N PHE A 5 -36.81 30.20 44.50
CA PHE A 5 -36.71 29.15 43.48
C PHE A 5 -35.25 28.71 43.39
N VAL A 6 -34.95 27.54 43.94
CA VAL A 6 -33.67 26.86 43.71
C VAL A 6 -33.77 26.12 42.39
N VAL A 7 -33.17 26.67 41.34
CA VAL A 7 -32.93 25.94 40.09
C VAL A 7 -31.73 25.03 40.33
N LEU A 8 -31.98 23.76 40.62
CA LEU A 8 -30.96 22.72 40.51
C LEU A 8 -30.64 22.53 39.04
N ALA A 9 -29.65 23.28 38.55
CA ALA A 9 -29.00 22.96 37.29
C ALA A 9 -28.29 21.62 37.50
N VAL A 10 -28.91 20.54 37.01
CA VAL A 10 -28.19 19.30 36.75
C VAL A 10 -27.17 19.66 35.68
N ALA A 11 -25.93 19.91 36.10
CA ALA A 11 -24.81 19.88 35.18
C ALA A 11 -24.88 18.51 34.51
N CYS A 12 -25.29 18.49 33.25
CA CYS A 12 -25.12 17.33 32.41
C CYS A 12 -23.61 17.16 32.34
N PHE A 13 -23.05 16.31 33.20
CA PHE A 13 -21.74 15.76 32.98
C PHE A 13 -21.88 14.97 31.67
N LEU A 14 -21.61 15.64 30.54
CA LEU A 14 -21.17 14.91 29.37
C LEU A 14 -20.08 13.97 29.88
N PRO A 15 -20.14 12.66 29.56
CA PRO A 15 -19.09 11.76 29.96
C PRO A 15 -17.78 12.40 29.50
N TYR A 16 -16.92 12.74 30.45
CA TYR A 16 -15.56 13.14 30.16
C TYR A 16 -14.94 11.91 29.49
N VAL A 17 -14.96 11.90 28.16
CA VAL A 17 -14.28 10.88 27.37
C VAL A 17 -12.81 11.12 27.65
N ALA A 18 -12.17 10.21 28.36
CA ALA A 18 -10.73 10.25 28.55
C ALA A 18 -10.09 10.33 27.16
N ALA A 19 -9.31 11.38 26.92
CA ALA A 19 -8.58 11.55 25.67
C ALA A 19 -7.73 10.30 25.43
N SER A 20 -7.87 9.69 24.25
CA SER A 20 -7.01 8.58 23.85
C SER A 20 -5.70 9.17 23.33
N PRO A 21 -4.55 8.93 23.99
CA PRO A 21 -3.28 9.49 23.53
C PRO A 21 -2.92 9.04 22.10
N GLU A 22 -3.39 7.86 21.68
CA GLU A 22 -3.21 7.38 20.31
C GLU A 22 -4.05 8.18 19.30
N VAL A 23 -5.30 8.52 19.66
CA VAL A 23 -6.18 9.39 18.83
C VAL A 23 -5.55 10.77 18.67
N ASP A 24 -5.05 11.34 19.76
CA ASP A 24 -4.41 12.67 19.74
C ASP A 24 -3.13 12.66 18.89
N ALA A 25 -2.28 11.64 19.05
CA ALA A 25 -1.06 11.47 18.27
C ALA A 25 -1.35 11.33 16.76
N LEU A 26 -2.35 10.53 16.40
CA LEU A 26 -2.75 10.35 15.00
C LEU A 26 -3.40 11.63 14.42
N CYS A 27 -4.19 12.36 15.20
CA CYS A 27 -4.76 13.65 14.77
C CYS A 27 -3.67 14.73 14.62
N ALA A 28 -2.67 14.74 15.51
CA ALA A 28 -1.50 15.59 15.39
C ALA A 28 -0.72 15.28 14.12
N LEU A 29 -0.47 13.99 13.84
CA LEU A 29 0.17 13.52 12.61
C LEU A 29 -0.60 13.96 11.36
N LYS A 30 -1.93 13.76 11.32
CA LYS A 30 -2.75 14.20 10.19
C LYS A 30 -2.63 15.70 9.93
N THR A 31 -2.64 16.49 11.00
CA THR A 31 -2.50 17.94 10.92
C THR A 31 -1.10 18.33 10.44
N SER A 32 -0.05 17.70 11.01
CA SER A 32 1.34 17.98 10.69
C SER A 32 1.69 17.61 9.25
N LEU A 33 1.09 16.57 8.69
CA LEU A 33 1.28 16.11 7.31
C LEU A 33 0.61 17.02 6.27
N ASN A 34 -0.12 18.05 6.70
CA ASN A 34 -0.85 18.97 5.83
C ASN A 34 -1.87 18.22 4.93
N ALA A 35 -2.64 17.30 5.53
CA ALA A 35 -3.67 16.55 4.83
C ALA A 35 -4.75 17.49 4.26
N SER A 36 -5.02 17.38 2.95
CA SER A 36 -6.06 18.16 2.28
C SER A 36 -7.45 17.79 2.78
N PRO A 37 -8.46 18.67 2.65
CA PRO A 37 -9.84 18.33 2.94
C PRO A 37 -10.28 17.06 2.22
N GLY A 38 -10.77 16.07 2.98
CA GLY A 38 -11.16 14.76 2.47
C GLY A 38 -10.12 13.65 2.65
N GLN A 39 -8.83 13.98 2.74
CA GLN A 39 -7.80 12.99 3.11
C GLN A 39 -7.92 12.65 4.60
N LEU A 40 -7.87 11.35 4.92
CA LEU A 40 -8.00 10.85 6.29
C LEU A 40 -9.25 11.39 7.01
N SER A 41 -10.38 11.51 6.30
CA SER A 41 -11.59 12.20 6.79
C SER A 41 -12.26 11.56 8.02
N ASP A 42 -11.95 10.29 8.26
CA ASP A 42 -12.37 9.45 9.39
C ASP A 42 -11.47 9.59 10.62
N TRP A 43 -10.25 10.14 10.48
CA TRP A 43 -9.38 10.47 11.61
C TRP A 43 -9.92 11.72 12.32
N ARG A 44 -10.63 11.50 13.44
CA ARG A 44 -11.38 12.54 14.15
C ARG A 44 -11.11 12.47 15.66
N PRO A 45 -10.89 13.62 16.33
CA PRO A 45 -10.62 13.65 17.77
C PRO A 45 -11.79 13.12 18.61
N ASN A 46 -13.02 13.20 18.10
CA ASN A 46 -14.22 12.80 18.81
C ASN A 46 -14.59 11.31 18.58
N GLN A 47 -13.81 10.56 17.79
CA GLN A 47 -14.02 9.14 17.54
C GLN A 47 -13.00 8.33 18.33
N VAL A 48 -13.49 7.60 19.34
CA VAL A 48 -12.64 7.04 20.40
C VAL A 48 -11.85 5.80 19.94
N ASP A 49 -12.29 5.14 18.87
CA ASP A 49 -11.65 3.92 18.37
C ASP A 49 -10.88 4.18 17.05
N PRO A 50 -9.55 4.42 17.12
CA PRO A 50 -8.73 4.62 15.93
C PRO A 50 -8.59 3.35 15.08
N CYS A 51 -8.97 2.17 15.59
CA CYS A 51 -8.91 0.91 14.85
C CYS A 51 -9.95 0.81 13.74
N THR A 52 -10.92 1.72 13.72
CA THR A 52 -11.91 1.85 12.66
C THR A 52 -11.44 2.77 11.52
N TRP A 53 -10.30 3.43 11.68
CA TRP A 53 -9.81 4.41 10.72
C TRP A 53 -9.09 3.75 9.56
N THR A 54 -9.30 4.33 8.39
CA THR A 54 -8.57 4.00 7.17
C THR A 54 -7.08 4.16 7.46
N ASN A 55 -6.29 3.19 6.97
CA ASN A 55 -4.83 3.18 7.09
C ASN A 55 -4.28 3.00 8.51
N VAL A 56 -5.14 2.67 9.48
CA VAL A 56 -4.74 2.27 10.84
C VAL A 56 -5.08 0.80 11.04
N LYS A 57 -4.17 0.03 11.63
CA LYS A 57 -4.47 -1.32 12.13
C LYS A 57 -4.11 -1.40 13.60
N CYS A 58 -4.92 -2.15 14.33
CA CYS A 58 -4.71 -2.41 15.75
C CYS A 58 -4.48 -3.88 16.03
N ASP A 59 -3.82 -4.15 17.14
CA ASP A 59 -3.73 -5.49 17.71
C ASP A 59 -5.13 -5.97 18.14
N PRO A 60 -5.57 -7.17 17.73
CA PRO A 60 -6.92 -7.65 18.02
C PRO A 60 -7.24 -7.79 19.51
N ALA A 61 -6.23 -8.09 20.33
CA ALA A 61 -6.36 -8.40 21.75
C ALA A 61 -6.31 -7.13 22.63
N SER A 62 -5.27 -6.31 22.46
CA SER A 62 -5.03 -5.10 23.26
C SER A 62 -5.74 -3.86 22.72
N LYS A 63 -6.21 -3.89 21.45
CA LYS A 63 -6.75 -2.74 20.72
C LYS A 63 -5.76 -1.58 20.52
N ALA A 64 -4.48 -1.77 20.83
CA ALA A 64 -3.45 -0.77 20.58
C ALA A 64 -3.17 -0.60 19.08
N VAL A 65 -2.87 0.62 18.65
CA VAL A 65 -2.44 0.90 17.27
C VAL A 65 -1.07 0.27 17.01
N VAL A 66 -1.00 -0.62 16.01
CA VAL A 66 0.22 -1.35 15.65
C VAL A 66 0.74 -1.04 14.26
N SER A 67 -0.06 -0.45 13.38
CA SER A 67 0.36 -0.12 12.02
C SER A 67 -0.36 1.12 11.51
N VAL A 68 0.43 2.02 10.90
CA VAL A 68 -0.04 3.21 10.19
C VAL A 68 0.59 3.21 8.79
N THR A 69 -0.23 3.17 7.74
CA THR A 69 0.23 3.08 6.33
C THR A 69 -0.32 4.22 5.49
N LEU A 70 0.50 5.22 5.21
CA LEU A 70 0.15 6.49 4.59
C LEU A 70 0.97 6.75 3.30
N SER A 71 1.32 5.70 2.59
CA SER A 71 2.20 5.73 1.41
C SER A 71 1.54 6.36 0.18
N SER A 72 2.29 7.16 -0.58
CA SER A 72 1.86 7.72 -1.88
C SER A 72 0.54 8.50 -1.83
N MET A 73 0.29 9.23 -0.74
CA MET A 73 -0.93 10.00 -0.53
C MET A 73 -0.76 11.49 -0.86
N GLY A 74 0.44 11.95 -1.22
CA GLY A 74 0.70 13.35 -1.58
C GLY A 74 0.77 14.30 -0.38
N PHE A 75 1.09 13.81 0.82
CA PHE A 75 1.31 14.65 1.99
C PHE A 75 2.55 15.55 1.81
N SER A 76 2.50 16.79 2.30
CA SER A 76 3.55 17.81 2.08
C SER A 76 4.04 18.49 3.35
N GLY A 77 3.50 18.11 4.50
CA GLY A 77 3.86 18.69 5.79
C GLY A 77 5.11 18.06 6.42
N ILE A 78 5.11 17.92 7.74
CA ILE A 78 6.21 17.38 8.54
C ILE A 78 5.75 16.16 9.36
N LEU A 79 6.71 15.38 9.85
CA LEU A 79 6.45 14.30 10.81
C LEU A 79 6.32 14.87 12.23
N SER A 80 5.14 14.68 12.86
CA SER A 80 4.86 15.18 14.21
C SER A 80 5.67 14.42 15.28
N PRO A 81 6.28 15.10 16.27
CA PRO A 81 6.90 14.46 17.43
C PRO A 81 5.96 13.53 18.21
N GLU A 82 4.67 13.83 18.23
CA GLU A 82 3.61 13.07 18.90
C GLU A 82 3.49 11.64 18.38
N ILE A 83 4.06 11.32 17.22
CA ILE A 83 4.15 9.93 16.74
C ILE A 83 4.78 9.01 17.79
N GLY A 84 5.74 9.52 18.59
CA GLY A 84 6.41 8.77 19.64
C GLY A 84 5.50 8.29 20.78
N ILE A 85 4.25 8.73 20.84
CA ILE A 85 3.23 8.27 21.80
C ILE A 85 2.74 6.84 21.43
N LEU A 86 2.82 6.45 20.15
CA LEU A 86 2.36 5.15 19.66
C LEU A 86 3.35 4.02 20.00
N GLY A 87 3.62 3.77 21.29
CA GLY A 87 4.66 2.82 21.74
C GLY A 87 4.48 1.36 21.28
N ASN A 88 3.27 0.98 20.90
CA ASN A 88 2.94 -0.35 20.34
C ASN A 88 3.08 -0.42 18.81
N LEU A 89 3.44 0.68 18.15
CA LEU A 89 3.55 0.72 16.70
C LEU A 89 4.66 -0.21 16.22
N THR A 90 4.30 -1.13 15.32
CA THR A 90 5.21 -2.12 14.70
C THR A 90 5.59 -1.74 13.28
N THR A 91 4.73 -0.98 12.59
CA THR A 91 4.90 -0.56 11.20
C THR A 91 4.50 0.90 11.02
N LEU A 92 5.42 1.70 10.49
CA LEU A 92 5.16 3.07 10.05
C LEU A 92 5.63 3.22 8.60
N GLU A 93 4.68 3.44 7.70
CA GLU A 93 4.91 3.54 6.25
C GLU A 93 4.40 4.90 5.76
N LEU A 94 5.31 5.79 5.35
CA LEU A 94 5.05 7.16 4.88
C LEU A 94 5.74 7.44 3.54
N GLN A 95 6.17 6.40 2.83
CA GLN A 95 6.98 6.51 1.63
C GLN A 95 6.22 7.08 0.43
N GLY A 96 6.95 7.75 -0.46
CA GLY A 96 6.39 8.33 -1.69
C GLY A 96 5.48 9.53 -1.45
N ASN A 97 5.76 10.33 -0.42
CA ASN A 97 5.08 11.60 -0.17
C ASN A 97 6.06 12.76 -0.44
N ALA A 98 5.64 13.99 -0.14
CA ALA A 98 6.46 15.19 -0.20
C ALA A 98 6.76 15.73 1.22
N ILE A 99 6.91 14.84 2.22
CA ILE A 99 7.12 15.22 3.62
C ILE A 99 8.48 15.89 3.77
N THR A 100 8.50 17.02 4.47
CA THR A 100 9.68 17.87 4.70
C THR A 100 10.08 17.89 6.18
N GLY A 101 11.08 18.70 6.53
CA GLY A 101 11.55 18.86 7.89
C GLY A 101 12.44 17.71 8.36
N LYS A 102 12.73 17.66 9.66
CA LYS A 102 13.58 16.63 10.27
C LYS A 102 12.76 15.42 10.70
N ILE A 103 13.41 14.26 10.80
CA ILE A 103 12.88 13.13 11.56
C ILE A 103 12.91 13.52 13.05
N PRO A 104 11.79 13.48 13.80
CA PRO A 104 11.74 13.84 15.20
C PRO A 104 12.47 12.82 16.07
N ASP A 105 13.10 13.26 17.17
CA ASP A 105 13.85 12.38 18.07
C ASP A 105 12.92 11.41 18.83
N GLU A 106 11.65 11.79 18.97
CA GLU A 106 10.58 11.01 19.60
C GLU A 106 10.30 9.70 18.84
N ILE A 107 10.73 9.57 17.59
CA ILE A 107 10.66 8.29 16.86
C ILE A 107 11.41 7.18 17.60
N GLY A 108 12.42 7.53 18.40
CA GLY A 108 13.16 6.59 19.25
C GLY A 108 12.34 5.96 20.39
N ASN A 109 11.14 6.47 20.67
CA ASN A 109 10.22 5.93 21.67
C ASN A 109 9.37 4.76 21.14
N LEU A 110 9.39 4.49 19.83
CA LEU A 110 8.61 3.43 19.19
C LEU A 110 9.26 2.05 19.39
N SER A 111 9.43 1.61 20.64
CA SER A 111 10.23 0.42 20.98
C SER A 111 9.77 -0.88 20.31
N SER A 112 8.51 -0.95 19.89
CA SER A 112 7.91 -2.10 19.19
C SER A 112 8.12 -2.08 17.68
N LEU A 113 8.72 -1.02 17.12
CA LEU A 113 8.82 -0.80 15.68
C LEU A 113 9.72 -1.85 15.03
N THR A 114 9.18 -2.47 13.98
CA THR A 114 9.87 -3.49 13.18
C THR A 114 10.13 -3.00 11.74
N SER A 115 9.31 -2.09 11.24
CA SER A 115 9.43 -1.49 9.91
C SER A 115 9.21 0.02 9.99
N LEU A 116 10.20 0.77 9.52
CA LEU A 116 10.13 2.21 9.32
C LEU A 116 10.47 2.52 7.86
N ASP A 117 9.48 3.00 7.11
CA ASP A 117 9.65 3.36 5.71
C ASP A 117 9.28 4.84 5.49
N LEU A 118 10.32 5.65 5.27
CA LEU A 118 10.23 7.08 4.97
C LEU A 118 10.83 7.39 3.58
N GLU A 119 11.02 6.38 2.74
CA GLU A 119 11.62 6.49 1.42
C GLU A 119 10.87 7.49 0.52
N ASN A 120 11.58 8.13 -0.42
CA ASN A 120 10.98 9.00 -1.44
C ASN A 120 10.16 10.13 -0.80
N ASN A 121 10.84 10.97 -0.03
CA ASN A 121 10.30 12.18 0.61
C ASN A 121 11.33 13.34 0.46
N HIS A 122 11.09 14.45 1.14
CA HIS A 122 11.96 15.62 1.18
C HIS A 122 12.49 15.89 2.59
N LEU A 123 12.74 14.83 3.38
CA LEU A 123 13.23 14.95 4.75
C LEU A 123 14.65 15.52 4.76
N THR A 124 14.94 16.37 5.74
CA THR A 124 16.18 17.13 5.89
C THR A 124 16.78 16.91 7.29
N GLY A 125 17.94 17.51 7.56
CA GLY A 125 18.65 17.34 8.83
C GLY A 125 19.38 16.00 8.91
N GLY A 126 19.87 15.66 10.11
CA GLY A 126 20.59 14.42 10.37
C GLY A 126 19.67 13.24 10.66
N ILE A 127 20.19 12.03 10.47
CA ILE A 127 19.55 10.81 10.99
C ILE A 127 19.63 10.87 12.53
N PRO A 128 18.50 10.83 13.27
CA PRO A 128 18.50 10.90 14.72
C PRO A 128 19.23 9.72 15.36
N SER A 129 20.12 9.97 16.33
CA SER A 129 20.83 8.90 17.02
C SER A 129 19.90 8.00 17.86
N CYS A 130 18.74 8.50 18.26
CA CYS A 130 17.71 7.76 18.99
C CYS A 130 17.11 6.59 18.19
N LEU A 131 17.24 6.56 16.87
CA LEU A 131 16.86 5.39 16.06
C LEU A 131 17.60 4.12 16.50
N GLY A 132 18.80 4.26 17.09
CA GLY A 132 19.54 3.14 17.69
C GLY A 132 18.87 2.49 18.91
N ASN A 133 17.79 3.08 19.44
CA ASN A 133 16.98 2.53 20.53
C ASN A 133 15.96 1.48 20.06
N LEU A 134 15.66 1.43 18.76
CA LEU A 134 14.59 0.60 18.18
C LEU A 134 15.04 -0.86 18.01
N LYS A 135 15.24 -1.59 19.12
CA LYS A 135 15.86 -2.93 19.11
C LYS A 135 15.13 -3.98 18.28
N ASN A 136 13.84 -3.78 18.01
CA ASN A 136 13.02 -4.69 17.21
C ASN A 136 13.04 -4.36 15.71
N LEU A 137 13.72 -3.29 15.30
CA LEU A 137 13.71 -2.81 13.92
C LEU A 137 14.41 -3.80 12.99
N LYS A 138 13.71 -4.18 11.92
CA LYS A 138 14.17 -5.11 10.88
C LYS A 138 14.36 -4.42 9.53
N TYR A 139 13.53 -3.43 9.25
CA TYR A 139 13.53 -2.69 7.99
C TYR A 139 13.60 -1.19 8.27
N LEU A 140 14.65 -0.54 7.77
CA LEU A 140 14.82 0.90 7.83
C LEU A 140 15.10 1.43 6.42
N SER A 141 14.14 2.16 5.86
CA SER A 141 14.28 2.81 4.55
C SER A 141 14.17 4.32 4.72
N LEU A 142 15.29 5.01 4.50
CA LEU A 142 15.41 6.48 4.51
C LEU A 142 15.97 7.01 3.18
N ASN A 143 16.09 6.15 2.17
CA ASN A 143 16.66 6.50 0.88
C ASN A 143 15.79 7.51 0.10
N ASN A 144 16.38 8.16 -0.89
CA ASN A 144 15.71 9.18 -1.72
C ASN A 144 15.09 10.30 -0.86
N ASN A 145 15.93 10.95 -0.06
CA ASN A 145 15.59 12.10 0.77
C ASN A 145 16.71 13.16 0.69
N ASN A 146 16.62 14.22 1.50
CA ASN A 146 17.63 15.28 1.61
C ASN A 146 18.35 15.23 2.97
N LEU A 147 18.50 14.04 3.56
CA LEU A 147 19.18 13.86 4.85
C LEU A 147 20.68 14.15 4.72
N SER A 148 21.27 14.74 5.75
CA SER A 148 22.66 15.24 5.75
C SER A 148 23.40 14.86 7.03
N GLY A 149 24.69 15.18 7.12
CA GLY A 149 25.51 14.83 8.28
C GLY A 149 25.94 13.35 8.30
N THR A 150 26.37 12.87 9.46
CA THR A 150 26.95 11.52 9.61
C THR A 150 25.91 10.45 9.90
N ILE A 151 26.19 9.20 9.51
CA ILE A 151 25.43 8.05 9.97
C ILE A 151 25.72 7.83 11.47
N PRO A 152 24.72 7.91 12.38
CA PRO A 152 24.96 7.74 13.80
C PRO A 152 25.52 6.35 14.13
N GLY A 153 26.59 6.31 14.91
CA GLY A 153 27.16 5.05 15.38
C GLY A 153 26.16 4.16 16.15
N SER A 154 25.14 4.76 16.75
CA SER A 154 24.06 4.07 17.46
C SER A 154 23.21 3.14 16.58
N LEU A 155 23.18 3.33 15.25
CA LEU A 155 22.53 2.38 14.34
C LEU A 155 23.22 1.00 14.36
N SER A 156 24.49 0.93 14.79
CA SER A 156 25.21 -0.32 15.02
C SER A 156 24.60 -1.15 16.16
N ASN A 157 23.72 -0.57 16.98
CA ASN A 157 23.06 -1.26 18.09
C ASN A 157 21.73 -1.93 17.68
N LEU A 158 21.40 -1.93 16.38
CA LEU A 158 20.20 -2.55 15.81
C LEU A 158 20.51 -3.98 15.36
N ASP A 159 20.61 -4.89 16.33
CA ASP A 159 21.06 -6.27 16.08
C ASP A 159 20.08 -7.11 15.24
N ASN A 160 18.82 -6.69 15.15
CA ASN A 160 17.78 -7.36 14.37
C ASN A 160 17.60 -6.79 12.95
N LEU A 161 18.41 -5.81 12.54
CA LEU A 161 18.24 -5.12 11.27
C LEU A 161 18.64 -6.00 10.09
N ILE A 162 17.72 -6.19 9.14
CA ILE A 162 17.89 -7.05 7.96
C ILE A 162 18.09 -6.19 6.71
N ASN A 163 17.41 -5.04 6.64
CA ASN A 163 17.44 -4.14 5.50
C ASN A 163 17.66 -2.69 5.96
N LEU A 164 18.73 -2.07 5.46
CA LEU A 164 19.09 -0.68 5.70
C LEU A 164 19.29 0.06 4.38
N GLN A 165 18.35 0.92 3.98
CA GLN A 165 18.47 1.72 2.76
C GLN A 165 18.66 3.19 3.15
N LEU A 166 19.85 3.73 2.90
CA LEU A 166 20.21 5.14 3.16
C LEU A 166 20.69 5.85 1.89
N ASP A 167 20.61 5.19 0.73
CA ASP A 167 21.10 5.72 -0.53
C ASP A 167 20.38 6.99 -0.99
N SER A 168 21.00 7.71 -1.92
CA SER A 168 20.41 8.90 -2.54
C SER A 168 20.00 9.95 -1.50
N ASN A 169 20.97 10.36 -0.69
CA ASN A 169 20.88 11.40 0.33
C ASN A 169 22.13 12.30 0.27
N GLN A 170 22.34 13.16 1.26
CA GLN A 170 23.51 14.04 1.39
C GLN A 170 24.35 13.66 2.64
N LEU A 171 24.33 12.38 3.03
CA LEU A 171 25.09 11.88 4.17
C LEU A 171 26.59 11.93 3.88
N SER A 172 27.39 12.17 4.91
CA SER A 172 28.84 12.32 4.81
C SER A 172 29.57 11.72 6.00
N GLY A 173 30.89 11.67 5.93
CA GLY A 173 31.73 11.08 6.97
C GLY A 173 31.77 9.56 6.92
N GLN A 174 32.29 8.95 7.98
CA GLN A 174 32.61 7.52 8.00
C GLN A 174 31.39 6.64 8.24
N ILE A 175 31.33 5.50 7.55
CA ILE A 175 30.33 4.47 7.78
C ILE A 175 30.74 3.62 8.99
N PRO A 176 29.90 3.51 10.05
CA PRO A 176 30.19 2.62 11.17
C PRO A 176 30.40 1.17 10.70
N PRO A 177 31.54 0.52 11.00
CA PRO A 177 31.91 -0.76 10.38
C PRO A 177 30.91 -1.90 10.56
N LYS A 178 30.16 -1.92 11.67
CA LYS A 178 29.15 -2.95 11.93
C LYS A 178 27.97 -2.90 10.94
N LEU A 179 27.72 -1.76 10.29
CA LEU A 179 26.64 -1.64 9.31
C LEU A 179 26.91 -2.43 8.03
N PHE A 180 28.17 -2.74 7.71
CA PHE A 180 28.50 -3.63 6.59
C PHE A 180 28.13 -5.10 6.84
N GLN A 181 27.77 -5.47 8.08
CA GLN A 181 27.34 -6.82 8.44
C GLN A 181 25.83 -7.03 8.23
N ILE A 182 25.07 -5.95 7.98
CA ILE A 182 23.63 -6.03 7.72
C ILE A 182 23.42 -6.79 6.41
N PRO A 183 22.49 -7.77 6.34
CA PRO A 183 22.30 -8.61 5.15
C PRO A 183 22.04 -7.84 3.86
N LYS A 184 21.24 -6.77 3.94
CA LYS A 184 20.94 -5.89 2.82
C LYS A 184 21.15 -4.44 3.25
N TYR A 185 22.17 -3.80 2.71
CA TYR A 185 22.43 -2.38 2.89
C TYR A 185 22.58 -1.66 1.56
N ASN A 186 22.26 -0.37 1.53
CA ASN A 186 22.59 0.51 0.42
C ASN A 186 22.96 1.90 0.95
N PHE A 187 24.14 2.38 0.57
CA PHE A 187 24.69 3.68 0.96
C PHE A 187 25.07 4.54 -0.25
N THR A 188 24.78 4.07 -1.47
CA THR A 188 25.11 4.73 -2.74
C THR A 188 24.51 6.14 -2.83
N GLY A 189 25.05 7.01 -3.70
CA GLY A 189 24.49 8.35 -3.87
C GLY A 189 24.60 9.26 -2.64
N ASN A 190 25.60 9.03 -1.77
CA ASN A 190 25.98 9.88 -0.64
C ASN A 190 27.46 10.30 -0.73
N GLN A 191 27.93 11.13 0.19
CA GLN A 191 29.31 11.63 0.31
C GLN A 191 30.08 10.89 1.44
N LEU A 192 29.89 9.57 1.54
CA LEU A 192 30.41 8.76 2.63
C LEU A 192 31.85 8.28 2.38
N ASP A 193 32.60 8.12 3.48
CA ASP A 193 33.93 7.50 3.55
C ASP A 193 33.82 6.07 4.11
N CYS A 194 34.50 5.11 3.47
CA CYS A 194 34.50 3.70 3.87
C CYS A 194 35.59 3.39 4.91
N GLY A 195 36.33 4.40 5.38
CA GLY A 195 37.31 4.29 6.46
C GLY A 195 38.56 3.48 6.10
N ARG A 196 38.80 3.23 4.80
CA ARG A 196 40.00 2.52 4.32
C ARG A 196 41.10 3.48 3.83
N ASP A 197 40.75 4.67 3.36
CA ASP A 197 41.68 5.72 2.95
C ASP A 197 40.97 7.09 3.05
N PRO A 198 41.47 8.06 3.84
CA PRO A 198 40.88 9.40 3.95
C PRO A 198 40.85 10.19 2.63
N HIS A 199 41.49 9.72 1.56
CA HIS A 199 41.47 10.32 0.23
C HIS A 199 40.62 9.55 -0.80
N GLN A 200 40.02 8.41 -0.44
CA GLN A 200 39.26 7.60 -1.40
C GLN A 200 37.76 7.53 -1.04
N PRO A 201 36.85 8.05 -1.89
CA PRO A 201 35.41 7.91 -1.68
C PRO A 201 34.99 6.43 -1.73
N CYS A 202 33.90 6.08 -1.03
CA CYS A 202 33.28 4.77 -1.15
C CYS A 202 32.92 4.49 -2.61
N VAL A 203 33.67 3.62 -3.29
CA VAL A 203 33.22 3.04 -4.55
C VAL A 203 32.31 1.86 -4.20
N PHE A 204 31.01 2.13 -4.12
CA PHE A 204 30.01 1.08 -4.10
C PHE A 204 29.88 0.56 -5.53
N ASP A 205 30.47 -0.61 -5.81
CA ASP A 205 30.18 -1.29 -7.06
C ASP A 205 28.67 -1.56 -7.11
N ASN A 206 28.00 -1.05 -8.15
CA ASN A 206 26.58 -1.28 -8.45
C ASN A 206 26.29 -2.76 -8.82
N SER A 207 27.09 -3.71 -8.36
CA SER A 207 26.94 -5.14 -8.61
C SER A 207 25.81 -5.79 -7.82
N PHE A 208 25.09 -5.04 -6.98
CA PHE A 208 23.85 -5.47 -6.33
C PHE A 208 22.57 -4.90 -6.99
N SER A 209 22.50 -4.99 -8.32
CA SER A 209 21.23 -5.14 -9.02
C SER A 209 21.42 -6.18 -10.13
N GLY A 210 20.87 -7.36 -9.89
CA GLY A 210 20.94 -8.49 -10.80
C GLY A 210 21.93 -9.56 -10.33
N SER A 211 21.44 -10.47 -9.48
CA SER A 211 21.83 -11.88 -9.62
C SER A 211 21.86 -12.17 -11.13
N SER A 212 23.02 -12.54 -11.66
CA SER A 212 23.21 -12.76 -13.08
C SER A 212 22.35 -13.92 -13.54
N ASN A 213 21.09 -13.65 -13.80
CA ASN A 213 20.11 -14.51 -14.41
C ASN A 213 20.37 -14.60 -15.92
N LYS A 214 21.64 -14.69 -16.35
CA LYS A 214 21.97 -15.07 -17.73
C LYS A 214 21.32 -16.43 -18.06
N ALA A 215 21.09 -17.26 -17.04
CA ALA A 215 20.33 -18.51 -17.14
C ALA A 215 18.79 -18.33 -17.13
N LYS A 216 18.20 -17.31 -16.48
CA LYS A 216 16.71 -17.14 -16.44
C LYS A 216 16.16 -16.28 -17.57
N ILE A 217 16.93 -15.33 -18.11
CA ILE A 217 16.54 -14.55 -19.30
C ILE A 217 16.43 -15.47 -20.52
N GLY A 218 17.33 -16.45 -20.66
CA GLY A 218 17.26 -17.47 -21.71
C GLY A 218 16.01 -18.35 -21.62
N ILE A 219 15.56 -18.70 -20.41
CA ILE A 219 14.35 -19.51 -20.21
C ILE A 219 13.07 -18.72 -20.54
N ILE A 220 12.98 -17.46 -20.11
CA ILE A 220 11.80 -16.61 -20.38
C ILE A 220 11.72 -16.26 -21.88
N ALA A 221 12.84 -15.96 -22.53
CA ALA A 221 12.89 -15.73 -23.97
C ALA A 221 12.54 -16.99 -24.79
N GLY A 222 12.94 -18.18 -24.32
CA GLY A 222 12.56 -19.45 -24.93
C GLY A 222 11.07 -19.77 -24.81
N ILE A 223 10.45 -19.47 -23.66
CA ILE A 223 9.01 -19.65 -23.44
C ILE A 223 8.21 -18.65 -24.29
N PHE A 224 8.59 -17.37 -24.33
CA PHE A 224 7.94 -16.36 -25.16
C PHE A 224 8.07 -16.67 -26.65
N GLY A 225 9.26 -17.08 -27.12
CA GLY A 225 9.49 -17.50 -28.50
C GLY A 225 8.66 -18.72 -28.89
N GLY A 226 8.56 -19.71 -27.99
CA GLY A 226 7.71 -20.89 -28.19
C GLY A 226 6.22 -20.53 -28.27
N LEU A 227 5.75 -19.64 -27.39
CA LEU A 227 4.33 -19.26 -27.34
C LEU A 227 3.92 -18.43 -28.57
N VAL A 228 4.79 -17.52 -29.03
CA VAL A 228 4.58 -16.77 -30.29
C VAL A 228 4.59 -17.72 -31.48
N GLY A 229 5.48 -18.71 -31.52
CA GLY A 229 5.51 -19.75 -32.55
C GLY A 229 4.20 -20.55 -32.62
N VAL A 230 3.67 -20.98 -31.47
CA VAL A 230 2.39 -21.72 -31.40
C VAL A 230 1.22 -20.86 -31.86
N LEU A 231 1.18 -19.57 -31.50
CA LEU A 231 0.13 -18.65 -31.95
C LEU A 231 0.21 -18.39 -33.46
N LEU A 232 1.40 -18.27 -34.04
CA LEU A 232 1.58 -18.10 -35.48
C LEU A 232 1.18 -19.35 -36.26
N ILE A 233 1.55 -20.54 -35.79
CA ILE A 233 1.16 -21.82 -36.40
C ILE A 233 -0.35 -22.02 -36.28
N GLY A 234 -0.93 -21.76 -35.11
CA GLY A 234 -2.38 -21.81 -34.88
C GLY A 234 -3.16 -20.84 -35.77
N GLY A 235 -2.65 -19.60 -35.92
CA GLY A 235 -3.22 -18.60 -36.83
C GLY A 235 -3.14 -19.01 -38.30
N LEU A 236 -2.02 -19.59 -38.74
CA LEU A 236 -1.86 -20.09 -40.10
C LEU A 236 -2.81 -21.26 -40.38
N LEU A 237 -2.90 -22.23 -39.45
CA LEU A 237 -3.86 -23.34 -39.55
C LEU A 237 -5.30 -22.84 -39.57
N PHE A 238 -5.64 -21.84 -38.75
CA PHE A 238 -6.95 -21.20 -38.78
C PHE A 238 -7.24 -20.55 -40.13
N LEU A 239 -6.29 -19.84 -40.73
CA LEU A 239 -6.45 -19.24 -42.05
C LEU A 239 -6.58 -20.28 -43.17
N LEU A 240 -5.82 -21.38 -43.10
CA LEU A 240 -5.96 -22.51 -44.03
C LEU A 240 -7.30 -23.23 -43.86
N CYS A 241 -7.76 -23.44 -42.63
CA CYS A 241 -9.09 -23.96 -42.33
C CYS A 241 -10.18 -23.01 -42.82
N LYS A 242 -10.03 -21.70 -42.62
CA LYS A 242 -10.97 -20.69 -43.11
C LYS A 242 -11.02 -20.69 -44.63
N ASN A 243 -9.89 -20.76 -45.33
CA ASN A 243 -9.85 -20.84 -46.79
C ASN A 243 -10.47 -22.15 -47.31
N ARG A 244 -10.25 -23.28 -46.64
CA ARG A 244 -10.94 -24.55 -46.97
C ARG A 244 -12.43 -24.50 -46.68
N TYR A 245 -12.84 -23.86 -45.59
CA TYR A 245 -14.24 -23.68 -45.24
C TYR A 245 -14.97 -22.76 -46.23
N GLU A 246 -14.33 -21.67 -46.66
CA GLU A 246 -14.84 -20.78 -47.71
C GLU A 246 -14.83 -21.43 -49.10
N GLY A 247 -13.90 -22.35 -49.37
CA GLY A 247 -13.93 -23.21 -50.54
C GLY A 247 -15.10 -24.19 -50.52
N TYR A 248 -15.33 -24.85 -49.38
CA TYR A 248 -16.47 -25.76 -49.17
C TYR A 248 -17.82 -25.03 -49.28
N LYS A 249 -17.93 -23.81 -48.76
CA LYS A 249 -19.14 -22.99 -48.85
C LYS A 249 -19.48 -22.56 -50.29
N ARG A 250 -18.48 -22.54 -51.20
CA ARG A 250 -18.65 -22.10 -52.60
C ARG A 250 -19.13 -23.20 -53.54
N GLU A 251 -19.13 -24.47 -53.13
CA GLU A 251 -19.60 -25.60 -53.96
C GLU A 251 -21.00 -26.13 -53.60
N VAL A 252 -21.70 -25.55 -52.61
CA VAL A 252 -22.94 -26.14 -52.05
C VAL A 252 -24.21 -25.29 -52.26
N PHE A 253 -24.14 -24.09 -52.85
CA PHE A 253 -25.36 -23.30 -53.11
C PHE A 253 -25.41 -22.77 -54.55
N VAL A 254 -25.77 -23.68 -55.47
CA VAL A 254 -26.33 -23.38 -56.79
C VAL A 254 -27.85 -23.53 -56.70
N ASP A 255 -28.55 -22.48 -57.13
CA ASP A 255 -30.00 -22.35 -57.43
C ASP A 255 -31.03 -23.00 -56.50
N VAL A 256 -31.73 -22.17 -55.72
CA VAL A 256 -33.21 -22.03 -55.81
C VAL A 256 -33.56 -20.57 -55.47
N ALA A 257 -33.95 -19.81 -56.50
CA ALA A 257 -34.66 -18.55 -56.35
C ALA A 257 -36.09 -18.82 -55.85
N GLY A 258 -36.58 -18.04 -54.89
CA GLY A 258 -37.97 -18.08 -54.44
C GLY A 258 -38.22 -17.44 -53.07
N GLU A 259 -38.43 -16.11 -53.08
CA GLU A 259 -39.49 -15.42 -52.33
C GLU A 259 -39.84 -15.89 -50.90
N LEU A 260 -39.37 -15.19 -49.84
CA LEU A 260 -40.23 -14.65 -48.74
C LEU A 260 -39.43 -13.86 -47.66
N ASP A 261 -39.85 -12.61 -47.48
CA ASP A 261 -39.88 -11.70 -46.32
C ASP A 261 -38.88 -11.79 -45.14
N CYS A 262 -38.28 -10.64 -44.79
CA CYS A 262 -37.33 -10.46 -43.69
C CYS A 262 -37.94 -9.64 -42.54
N ARG A 263 -38.38 -10.29 -41.46
CA ARG A 263 -38.59 -9.65 -40.13
C ARG A 263 -38.39 -10.63 -38.97
N ILE A 264 -37.18 -10.70 -38.40
CA ILE A 264 -37.02 -10.95 -36.97
C ILE A 264 -35.96 -9.99 -36.42
N SER A 265 -36.43 -9.01 -35.64
CA SER A 265 -35.61 -8.08 -34.87
C SER A 265 -35.14 -8.79 -33.59
N PHE A 266 -33.83 -8.98 -33.41
CA PHE A 266 -33.30 -9.34 -32.08
C PHE A 266 -33.45 -8.11 -31.16
N GLY A 267 -34.31 -8.23 -30.15
CA GLY A 267 -34.59 -7.15 -29.19
C GLY A 267 -33.38 -6.71 -28.38
N GLN A 268 -33.38 -5.44 -27.96
CA GLN A 268 -32.33 -4.83 -27.15
C GLN A 268 -32.11 -5.57 -25.82
N LEU A 269 -30.86 -5.87 -25.48
CA LEU A 269 -30.50 -6.47 -24.19
C LEU A 269 -30.66 -5.44 -23.06
N LYS A 270 -31.47 -5.77 -22.05
CA LYS A 270 -31.68 -4.94 -20.85
C LYS A 270 -30.72 -5.37 -19.72
N ARG A 271 -30.04 -4.41 -19.10
CA ARG A 271 -29.22 -4.62 -17.89
C ARG A 271 -30.04 -4.33 -16.65
N PHE A 272 -29.82 -5.08 -15.57
CA PHE A 272 -30.49 -4.92 -14.27
C PHE A 272 -29.48 -4.58 -13.18
N THR A 273 -29.90 -3.74 -12.24
CA THR A 273 -29.18 -3.41 -11.02
C THR A 273 -29.35 -4.52 -9.98
N TYR A 274 -28.43 -4.60 -9.00
CA TYR A 274 -28.51 -5.60 -7.93
C TYR A 274 -29.82 -5.53 -7.14
N ARG A 275 -30.33 -4.31 -6.91
CA ARG A 275 -31.60 -4.08 -6.20
C ARG A 275 -32.81 -4.61 -6.99
N GLU A 276 -32.81 -4.43 -8.31
CA GLU A 276 -33.86 -5.00 -9.18
C GLU A 276 -33.83 -6.52 -9.18
N LEU A 277 -32.63 -7.12 -9.14
CA LEU A 277 -32.48 -8.57 -9.02
C LEU A 277 -32.97 -9.08 -7.67
N GLN A 278 -32.69 -8.37 -6.56
CA GLN A 278 -33.24 -8.72 -5.24
C GLN A 278 -34.76 -8.68 -5.24
N ILE A 279 -35.38 -7.62 -5.78
CA ILE A 279 -36.85 -7.52 -5.83
C ILE A 279 -37.43 -8.64 -6.69
N ALA A 280 -36.85 -8.88 -7.87
CA ALA A 280 -37.35 -9.88 -8.80
C ALA A 280 -37.26 -11.31 -8.26
N THR A 281 -36.30 -11.60 -7.38
CA THR A 281 -36.04 -12.95 -6.84
C THR A 281 -36.59 -13.15 -5.43
N ASP A 282 -37.37 -12.21 -4.91
CA ASP A 282 -37.81 -12.18 -3.51
C ASP A 282 -36.61 -12.27 -2.53
N ASN A 283 -35.64 -11.40 -2.74
CA ASN A 283 -34.37 -11.31 -2.04
C ASN A 283 -33.54 -12.60 -2.06
N PHE A 284 -33.46 -13.25 -3.23
CA PHE A 284 -32.75 -14.52 -3.42
C PHE A 284 -33.28 -15.65 -2.53
N ASN A 285 -34.60 -15.77 -2.43
CA ASN A 285 -35.27 -16.82 -1.67
C ASN A 285 -34.87 -18.22 -2.18
N GLU A 286 -34.57 -19.14 -1.25
CA GLU A 286 -34.13 -20.51 -1.55
C GLU A 286 -35.21 -21.32 -2.29
N GLU A 287 -36.49 -21.01 -2.09
CA GLU A 287 -37.60 -21.64 -2.82
C GLU A 287 -37.58 -21.32 -4.31
N ASN A 288 -36.87 -20.26 -4.72
CA ASN A 288 -36.73 -19.84 -6.11
C ASN A 288 -35.48 -20.42 -6.79
N VAL A 289 -34.70 -21.29 -6.14
CA VAL A 289 -33.49 -21.88 -6.73
C VAL A 289 -33.87 -22.92 -7.80
N LEU A 290 -33.41 -22.68 -9.02
CA LEU A 290 -33.56 -23.60 -10.16
C LEU A 290 -32.39 -24.59 -10.26
N GLY A 291 -31.24 -24.26 -9.67
CA GLY A 291 -30.08 -25.14 -9.65
C GLY A 291 -28.91 -24.56 -8.88
N GLN A 292 -28.06 -25.43 -8.32
CA GLN A 292 -26.86 -25.07 -7.58
C GLN A 292 -25.68 -25.91 -8.06
N GLY A 293 -24.53 -25.26 -8.26
CA GLY A 293 -23.25 -25.92 -8.55
C GLY A 293 -22.12 -25.34 -7.70
N GLY A 294 -20.89 -25.83 -7.90
CA GLY A 294 -19.72 -25.41 -7.12
C GLY A 294 -19.35 -23.92 -7.23
N PHE A 295 -19.94 -23.20 -8.17
CA PHE A 295 -19.65 -21.78 -8.45
C PHE A 295 -20.86 -20.86 -8.26
N GLY A 296 -22.02 -21.36 -7.81
CA GLY A 296 -23.16 -20.50 -7.51
C GLY A 296 -24.53 -21.17 -7.57
N LYS A 297 -25.57 -20.36 -7.36
CA LYS A 297 -26.98 -20.72 -7.43
C LYS A 297 -27.67 -19.92 -8.53
N VAL A 298 -28.59 -20.57 -9.25
CA VAL A 298 -29.43 -19.96 -10.27
C VAL A 298 -30.82 -19.79 -9.68
N TYR A 299 -31.34 -18.56 -9.69
CA TYR A 299 -32.66 -18.24 -9.14
C TYR A 299 -33.65 -17.91 -10.26
N LYS A 300 -34.91 -18.31 -10.06
CA LYS A 300 -36.05 -17.80 -10.83
C LYS A 300 -36.44 -16.43 -10.27
N GLY A 301 -36.68 -15.47 -11.15
CA GLY A 301 -37.21 -14.15 -10.76
C GLY A 301 -38.34 -13.71 -11.67
N VAL A 302 -39.22 -12.86 -11.16
CA VAL A 302 -40.31 -12.22 -11.90
C VAL A 302 -39.99 -10.72 -11.99
N LEU A 303 -39.83 -10.21 -13.21
CA LEU A 303 -39.66 -8.78 -13.44
C LEU A 303 -41.04 -8.12 -13.32
N ALA A 304 -41.12 -7.09 -12.46
CA ALA A 304 -42.29 -6.22 -12.37
C ALA A 304 -42.40 -5.30 -13.59
#